data_AF-A0AAE4CBS5-F1
#
_entry.id   AF-A0AAE4CBS5-F1
#
_cell.length_a   1.000
_cell.length_b   1.000
_cell.length_c   1.000
_cell.angle_alpha   90.00
_cell.angle_beta   90.00
_cell.angle_gamma   90.00
#
_symmetry.space_group_name_H-M   'P 1'
#
loop_
_entity.id
_entity.type
_entity.pdbx_description
1 polymer ?
#
loop_
_entity_poly.entity_id
_entity_poly.type
_entity_poly.pdbx_seq_one_letter_code
_entity_poly.pdbx_strand_id
1 'polypeptide(L)'
;MASLGSFGRKREPLDLDFDFFGETIRVHPMSSDLVELDFLEKAQSLDLADLDLTAELTPENMARMSQAARVAADMAMGSVRQIIHPDDWELFKATAIANGQNLQDLMEVQRGLVEAIAGFPTGPSSGSSSGAETTGPKSAADSSSPAPTAPTLSQPAIQALRQLGDRPDLQVAVLHADTAREVPASA
;
A
#
# COMPACT_ATOMS: atom_id res chain seq x y z
N MET A 1 37.53 17.00 -28.54
CA MET A 1 36.25 16.36 -28.12
C MET A 1 36.25 16.29 -26.61
N ALA A 2 35.25 16.88 -25.95
CA ALA A 2 35.12 16.78 -24.49
C ALA A 2 34.54 15.40 -24.14
N SER A 3 35.17 14.68 -23.20
CA SER A 3 34.65 13.43 -22.64
C SER A 3 33.86 13.74 -21.38
N LEU A 4 32.66 13.19 -21.24
CA LEU A 4 31.79 13.36 -20.05
C LEU A 4 32.21 12.45 -18.88
N GLY A 5 33.26 11.63 -19.04
CA GLY A 5 33.69 10.65 -18.05
C GLY A 5 32.88 9.35 -18.11
N SER A 6 32.90 8.58 -17.03
CA SER A 6 32.18 7.31 -16.87
C SER A 6 31.09 7.46 -15.82
N PHE A 7 29.89 6.98 -16.15
CA PHE A 7 28.73 6.98 -15.26
C PHE A 7 28.40 5.55 -14.81
N GLY A 8 27.86 5.42 -13.60
CA GLY A 8 27.45 4.14 -13.00
C GLY A 8 28.53 3.49 -12.12
N ARG A 9 28.10 2.61 -11.22
CA ARG A 9 28.96 1.74 -10.42
C ARG A 9 28.47 0.31 -10.56
N LYS A 10 29.39 -0.64 -10.71
CA LYS A 10 29.04 -2.06 -10.66
C LYS A 10 28.60 -2.40 -9.23
N ARG A 11 27.40 -2.95 -9.08
CA ARG A 11 26.92 -3.44 -7.78
C ARG A 11 27.60 -4.76 -7.45
N GLU A 12 27.86 -4.98 -6.16
CA GLU A 12 28.26 -6.29 -5.66
C GLU A 12 27.08 -7.26 -5.76
N PRO A 13 27.32 -8.56 -5.99
CA PRO A 13 26.28 -9.56 -5.92
C PRO A 13 25.56 -9.52 -4.57
N LEU A 14 24.23 -9.62 -4.60
CA LEU A 14 23.42 -9.79 -3.41
C LEU A 14 23.60 -11.21 -2.86
N ASP A 15 23.78 -11.30 -1.55
CA ASP A 15 23.76 -12.54 -0.77
C ASP A 15 22.63 -12.42 0.26
N LEU A 16 21.40 -12.60 -0.23
CA LEU A 16 20.17 -12.46 0.54
C LEU A 16 19.31 -13.71 0.34
N ASP A 17 18.68 -14.14 1.41
CA ASP A 17 17.65 -15.17 1.43
C ASP A 17 16.47 -14.73 2.32
N PHE A 18 15.37 -15.46 2.23
CA PHE A 18 14.21 -15.26 3.09
C PHE A 18 13.50 -16.59 3.33
N ASP A 19 12.87 -16.69 4.50
CA ASP A 19 12.02 -17.83 4.84
C ASP A 19 10.63 -17.66 4.22
N PHE A 20 10.17 -18.69 3.52
CA PHE A 20 8.87 -18.74 2.87
C PHE A 20 8.19 -20.08 3.15
N PHE A 21 7.24 -20.09 4.08
CA PHE A 21 6.56 -21.31 4.56
C PHE A 21 7.50 -22.44 5.03
N GLY A 22 8.62 -22.06 5.67
CA GLY A 22 9.61 -23.01 6.19
C GLY A 22 10.67 -23.44 5.17
N GLU A 23 10.57 -22.98 3.92
CA GLU A 23 11.62 -23.13 2.91
C GLU A 23 12.50 -21.86 2.89
N THR A 24 13.81 -22.03 2.74
CA THR A 24 14.72 -20.91 2.53
C THR A 24 14.87 -20.66 1.03
N ILE A 25 14.48 -19.45 0.57
CA ILE A 25 14.51 -19.05 -0.84
C ILE A 25 15.56 -17.97 -1.03
N ARG A 26 16.48 -18.18 -1.98
CA ARG A 26 17.53 -17.18 -2.28
C ARG A 26 16.99 -16.10 -3.21
N VAL A 27 17.47 -14.88 -3.00
CA VAL A 27 17.29 -13.74 -3.91
C VAL A 27 18.30 -13.85 -5.06
N HIS A 28 17.89 -13.44 -6.26
CA HIS A 28 18.76 -13.41 -7.42
C HIS A 28 19.94 -12.45 -7.17
N PRO A 29 21.21 -12.89 -7.35
CA PRO A 29 22.38 -12.10 -6.95
C PRO A 29 22.53 -10.79 -7.73
N MET A 30 22.00 -10.75 -8.96
CA MET A 30 21.97 -9.55 -9.81
C MET A 30 20.62 -8.80 -9.74
N SER A 31 19.75 -9.14 -8.79
CA SER A 31 18.47 -8.42 -8.64
C SER A 31 18.71 -6.94 -8.31
N SER A 32 17.81 -6.09 -8.78
CA SER A 32 17.83 -4.66 -8.49
C SER A 32 16.41 -4.12 -8.41
N ASP A 33 16.28 -2.96 -7.79
CA ASP A 33 15.07 -2.14 -7.75
C ASP A 33 14.55 -1.76 -9.16
N LEU A 34 15.40 -1.85 -10.19
CA LEU A 34 14.97 -1.66 -11.58
C LEU A 34 13.97 -2.72 -12.07
N VAL A 35 13.89 -3.89 -11.42
CA VAL A 35 12.86 -4.90 -11.75
C VAL A 35 11.46 -4.35 -11.46
N GLU A 36 11.31 -3.53 -10.42
CA GLU A 36 10.03 -2.85 -10.14
C GLU A 36 9.72 -1.81 -11.21
N LEU A 37 10.72 -1.04 -11.66
CA LEU A 37 10.52 -0.08 -12.75
C LEU A 37 10.15 -0.75 -14.07
N ASP A 38 10.79 -1.87 -14.42
CA ASP A 38 10.45 -2.68 -15.60
C ASP A 38 9.02 -3.24 -15.49
N PHE A 39 8.61 -3.68 -14.31
CA PHE A 39 7.24 -4.09 -14.05
C PHE A 39 6.25 -2.93 -14.23
N LEU A 40 6.53 -1.75 -13.66
CA LEU A 40 5.67 -0.57 -13.77
C LEU A 40 5.60 -0.05 -15.21
N GLU A 41 6.69 -0.07 -15.96
CA GLU A 41 6.73 0.31 -17.38
C GLU A 41 5.86 -0.65 -18.20
N LYS A 42 6.00 -1.96 -17.98
CA LYS A 42 5.13 -2.95 -18.63
C LYS A 42 3.68 -2.78 -18.21
N ALA A 43 3.41 -2.49 -16.93
CA ALA A 43 2.06 -2.25 -16.43
C ALA A 43 1.41 -1.01 -17.06
N GLN A 44 2.17 0.05 -17.30
CA GLN A 44 1.71 1.22 -18.04
C GLN A 44 1.45 0.95 -19.52
N SER A 45 2.17 -0.01 -20.11
CA SER A 45 1.94 -0.44 -21.49
C SER A 45 0.66 -1.26 -21.65
N LEU A 46 0.10 -1.79 -20.56
CA LEU A 46 -1.24 -2.36 -20.58
C LEU A 46 -2.23 -1.22 -20.71
N ASP A 47 -2.95 -1.20 -21.83
CA ASP A 47 -4.04 -0.27 -22.04
C ASP A 47 -5.24 -0.67 -21.16
N LEU A 48 -5.13 -0.36 -19.87
CA LEU A 48 -6.20 -0.54 -18.90
C LEU A 48 -7.29 0.52 -19.08
N ALA A 49 -7.03 1.59 -19.85
CA ALA A 49 -8.04 2.60 -20.14
C ALA A 49 -9.15 2.05 -21.06
N ASP A 50 -8.82 1.05 -21.87
CA ASP A 50 -9.78 0.31 -22.69
C ASP A 50 -10.66 -0.68 -21.89
N LEU A 51 -10.33 -0.94 -20.62
CA LEU A 51 -11.16 -1.74 -19.71
C LEU A 51 -12.16 -0.84 -19.00
N ASP A 52 -13.32 -0.63 -19.63
CA ASP A 52 -14.46 -0.03 -18.96
C ASP A 52 -15.04 -1.02 -17.94
N LEU A 53 -14.62 -0.88 -16.66
CA LEU A 53 -15.13 -1.67 -15.54
C LEU A 53 -16.62 -1.43 -15.25
N THR A 54 -17.21 -0.39 -15.86
CA THR A 54 -18.64 -0.06 -15.75
C THR A 54 -19.45 -0.56 -16.94
N ALA A 55 -18.79 -1.04 -18.00
CA ALA A 55 -19.48 -1.59 -19.16
C ALA A 55 -20.30 -2.82 -18.78
N GLU A 56 -21.40 -3.03 -19.51
CA GLU A 56 -22.22 -4.22 -19.35
C GLU A 56 -21.38 -5.49 -19.48
N LEU A 57 -21.72 -6.52 -18.69
CA LEU A 57 -21.09 -7.83 -18.70
C LEU A 57 -21.46 -8.62 -19.97
N THR A 58 -21.07 -8.09 -21.12
CA THR A 58 -21.18 -8.77 -22.41
C THR A 58 -20.10 -9.84 -22.52
N PRO A 59 -20.33 -10.92 -23.31
CA PRO A 59 -19.30 -11.93 -23.55
C PRO A 59 -17.99 -11.36 -24.10
N GLU A 60 -18.06 -10.31 -24.92
CA GLU A 60 -16.90 -9.63 -25.47
C GLU A 60 -16.08 -8.90 -24.38
N ASN A 61 -16.74 -8.16 -23.49
CA ASN A 61 -16.09 -7.48 -22.37
C ASN A 61 -15.48 -8.48 -21.38
N MET A 62 -16.16 -9.59 -21.08
CA MET A 62 -15.61 -10.65 -20.24
C MET A 62 -14.36 -11.29 -20.86
N ALA A 63 -14.36 -11.53 -22.17
CA ALA A 63 -13.19 -12.05 -22.87
C ALA A 63 -12.00 -11.10 -22.77
N ARG A 64 -12.20 -9.79 -23.04
CA ARG A 64 -11.16 -8.76 -22.90
C ARG A 64 -10.62 -8.67 -21.47
N MET A 65 -11.50 -8.65 -20.47
CA MET A 65 -11.11 -8.62 -19.05
C MET A 65 -10.30 -9.87 -18.66
N SER A 66 -10.71 -11.06 -19.13
CA SER A 66 -9.97 -12.30 -18.86
C SER A 66 -8.58 -12.31 -19.50
N GLN A 67 -8.44 -11.72 -20.69
CA GLN A 67 -7.16 -11.58 -21.38
C GLN A 67 -6.26 -10.60 -20.63
N ALA A 68 -6.77 -9.42 -20.25
CA ALA A 68 -6.02 -8.44 -19.48
C ALA A 68 -5.56 -9.00 -18.14
N ALA A 69 -6.44 -9.72 -17.43
CA ALA A 69 -6.08 -10.37 -16.16
C ALA A 69 -4.96 -11.40 -16.32
N ARG A 70 -4.97 -12.19 -17.41
CA ARG A 70 -3.88 -13.14 -17.71
C ARG A 70 -2.55 -12.43 -17.97
N VAL A 71 -2.57 -11.38 -18.79
CA VAL A 71 -1.36 -10.61 -19.09
C VAL A 71 -0.80 -9.95 -17.83
N ALA A 72 -1.66 -9.36 -17.00
CA ALA A 72 -1.25 -8.79 -15.72
C ALA A 72 -0.65 -9.86 -14.77
N ALA A 73 -1.27 -11.04 -14.69
CA ALA A 73 -0.75 -12.15 -13.90
C ALA A 73 0.60 -12.67 -14.41
N ASP A 74 0.77 -12.79 -15.72
CA ASP A 74 2.04 -13.23 -16.33
C ASP A 74 3.15 -12.20 -16.08
N MET A 75 2.83 -10.90 -16.13
CA MET A 75 3.78 -9.83 -15.84
C MET A 75 4.21 -9.81 -14.38
N ALA A 76 3.25 -9.89 -13.46
CA ALA A 76 3.54 -9.96 -12.03
C ALA A 76 4.35 -11.23 -11.67
N MET A 77 3.98 -12.39 -12.23
CA MET A 77 4.75 -13.62 -12.05
C MET A 77 6.17 -13.50 -12.64
N GLY A 78 6.28 -12.82 -13.78
CA GLY A 78 7.56 -12.53 -14.44
C GLY A 78 8.46 -11.60 -13.61
N SER A 79 7.90 -10.60 -12.92
CA SER A 79 8.69 -9.73 -12.03
C SER A 79 9.15 -10.46 -10.78
N VAL A 80 8.29 -11.26 -10.13
CA VAL A 80 8.72 -12.09 -8.99
C VAL A 80 9.84 -13.05 -9.41
N ARG A 81 9.70 -13.71 -10.57
CA ARG A 81 10.72 -14.64 -11.09
C ARG A 81 12.09 -14.00 -11.30
N GLN A 82 12.15 -12.71 -11.66
CA GLN A 82 13.42 -12.00 -11.83
C GLN A 82 14.14 -11.74 -10.49
N ILE A 83 13.40 -11.71 -9.39
CA ILE A 83 13.93 -11.43 -8.05
C ILE A 83 14.33 -12.72 -7.34
N ILE A 84 13.67 -13.85 -7.60
CA ILE A 84 14.01 -15.15 -7.02
C ILE A 84 15.22 -15.77 -7.75
N HIS A 85 16.10 -16.44 -7.01
CA HIS A 85 17.21 -17.20 -7.59
C HIS A 85 16.68 -18.26 -8.59
N PRO A 86 17.28 -18.40 -9.78
CA PRO A 86 16.73 -19.26 -10.84
C PRO A 86 16.60 -20.73 -10.41
N ASP A 87 17.51 -21.22 -9.57
CA ASP A 87 17.47 -22.59 -9.04
C ASP A 87 16.34 -22.82 -8.03
N ASP A 88 15.87 -21.76 -7.35
CA ASP A 88 14.86 -21.85 -6.29
C ASP A 88 13.47 -21.51 -6.81
N TRP A 89 13.35 -21.09 -8.08
CA TRP A 89 12.09 -20.65 -8.68
C TRP A 89 10.99 -21.72 -8.64
N GLU A 90 11.31 -22.94 -9.05
CA GLU A 90 10.33 -24.03 -9.08
C GLU A 90 9.91 -24.44 -7.66
N LEU A 91 10.83 -24.39 -6.69
CA LEU A 91 10.53 -24.61 -5.27
C LEU A 91 9.59 -23.52 -4.75
N PHE A 92 9.95 -22.25 -4.92
CA PHE A 92 9.13 -21.10 -4.52
C PHE A 92 7.70 -21.19 -5.09
N LYS A 93 7.60 -21.45 -6.41
CA LYS A 93 6.30 -21.56 -7.09
C LYS A 93 5.48 -22.74 -6.58
N ALA A 94 6.10 -23.91 -6.37
CA ALA A 94 5.41 -25.07 -5.81
C ALA A 94 4.92 -24.79 -4.39
N THR A 95 5.74 -24.16 -3.54
CA THR A 95 5.40 -23.77 -2.17
C THR A 95 4.25 -22.77 -2.14
N ALA A 96 4.27 -21.76 -3.01
CA ALA A 96 3.18 -20.78 -3.13
C ALA A 96 1.84 -21.46 -3.49
N ILE A 97 1.85 -22.36 -4.47
CA ILE A 97 0.65 -23.12 -4.89
C ILE A 97 0.16 -24.03 -3.76
N ALA A 98 1.06 -24.77 -3.11
CA ALA A 98 0.72 -25.69 -2.03
C ALA A 98 0.09 -24.98 -0.82
N ASN A 99 0.47 -23.73 -0.57
CA ASN A 99 -0.06 -22.89 0.50
C ASN A 99 -1.18 -21.93 0.05
N GLY A 100 -1.73 -22.14 -1.16
CA GLY A 100 -2.89 -21.39 -1.65
C GLY A 100 -2.65 -19.89 -1.81
N GLN A 101 -1.42 -19.47 -2.06
CA GLN A 101 -1.08 -18.06 -2.26
C GLN A 101 -1.71 -17.52 -3.54
N ASN A 102 -2.23 -16.30 -3.47
CA ASN A 102 -2.80 -15.59 -4.59
C ASN A 102 -1.80 -14.55 -5.15
N LEU A 103 -2.16 -13.88 -6.26
CA LEU A 103 -1.28 -12.92 -6.92
C LEU A 103 -0.92 -11.72 -6.03
N GLN A 104 -1.85 -11.23 -5.21
CA GLN A 104 -1.61 -10.13 -4.30
C GLN A 104 -0.57 -10.51 -3.25
N ASP A 105 -0.64 -11.71 -2.68
CA ASP A 105 0.34 -12.20 -1.71
C ASP A 105 1.75 -12.22 -2.32
N LEU A 106 1.87 -12.66 -3.59
CA LEU A 106 3.15 -12.67 -4.31
C LEU A 106 3.68 -11.25 -4.58
N MET A 107 2.80 -10.28 -4.85
CA MET A 107 3.17 -8.88 -5.00
C MET A 107 3.66 -8.27 -3.68
N GLU A 108 3.12 -8.70 -2.53
CA GLU A 108 3.62 -8.28 -1.22
C GLU A 108 5.03 -8.83 -0.94
N VAL A 109 5.28 -10.09 -1.32
CA VAL A 109 6.64 -10.68 -1.27
C VAL A 109 7.59 -9.89 -2.17
N GLN A 110 7.19 -9.59 -3.41
CA GLN A 110 8.00 -8.78 -4.32
C GLN A 110 8.34 -7.41 -3.70
N ARG A 111 7.35 -6.69 -3.16
CA ARG A 111 7.56 -5.39 -2.52
C ARG A 111 8.57 -5.49 -1.38
N GLY A 112 8.39 -6.46 -0.48
CA GLY A 112 9.31 -6.66 0.65
C GLY A 112 10.75 -6.96 0.21
N LEU A 113 10.92 -7.73 -0.87
CA LEU A 113 12.24 -8.02 -1.44
C LEU A 113 12.86 -6.78 -2.08
N VAL A 114 12.09 -5.99 -2.82
CA VAL A 114 12.59 -4.74 -3.43
C VAL A 114 13.02 -3.74 -2.35
N GLU A 115 12.24 -3.59 -1.28
CA GLU A 115 12.59 -2.74 -0.13
C GLU A 115 13.91 -3.19 0.52
N ALA A 116 14.08 -4.51 0.71
CA ALA A 116 15.32 -5.08 1.24
C ALA A 116 16.52 -4.83 0.31
N ILE A 117 16.35 -5.00 -1.01
CA ILE A 117 17.40 -4.78 -2.03
C ILE A 117 17.78 -3.30 -2.14
N ALA A 118 16.81 -2.40 -2.02
CA ALA A 118 17.01 -0.96 -2.10
C ALA A 118 17.69 -0.39 -0.83
N GLY A 119 17.71 -1.16 0.27
CA GLY A 119 18.26 -0.71 1.55
C GLY A 119 17.40 0.38 2.22
N PHE A 120 16.14 0.54 1.78
CA PHE A 120 15.17 1.46 2.35
C PHE A 120 14.07 0.65 3.04
N PRO A 121 14.23 0.28 4.32
CA PRO A 121 13.10 -0.20 5.09
C PRO A 121 12.11 0.96 5.24
N THR A 122 11.09 0.99 4.39
CA THR A 122 9.94 1.91 4.49
C THR A 122 9.03 1.53 5.65
N GLY A 123 9.17 0.30 6.16
CA GLY A 123 8.51 -0.18 7.37
C GLY A 123 9.21 0.31 8.66
N PRO A 124 8.44 0.55 9.74
CA PRO A 124 9.02 0.80 11.05
C PRO A 124 9.91 -0.38 11.44
N SER A 125 11.16 -0.09 11.84
CA SER A 125 12.12 -1.14 12.19
C SER A 125 11.51 -2.09 13.23
N SER A 126 11.68 -3.41 13.05
CA SER A 126 11.16 -4.42 13.99
C SER A 126 11.72 -4.27 15.42
N GLY A 127 12.78 -3.46 15.59
CA GLY A 127 13.36 -3.05 16.87
C GLY A 127 12.81 -1.76 17.47
N SER A 128 11.91 -1.04 16.78
CA SER A 128 11.17 0.05 17.39
C SER A 128 10.15 -0.55 18.35
N SER A 129 10.51 -0.65 19.63
CA SER A 129 9.55 -0.96 20.70
C SER A 129 8.34 -0.08 20.48
N SER A 130 7.13 -0.65 20.50
CA SER A 130 5.88 0.08 20.57
C SER A 130 6.05 1.14 21.66
N GLY A 131 6.27 2.39 21.26
CA GLY A 131 6.69 3.44 22.18
C GLY A 131 5.72 3.50 23.35
N ALA A 132 6.27 3.50 24.57
CA ALA A 132 5.59 3.54 25.86
C ALA A 132 4.27 2.75 25.94
N GLU A 133 4.30 1.58 26.60
CA GLU A 133 3.09 0.92 27.09
C GLU A 133 2.16 1.98 27.69
N THR A 134 0.97 2.07 27.11
CA THR A 134 -0.16 2.77 27.66
C THR A 134 -0.23 2.45 29.14
N THR A 135 -0.04 3.49 29.95
CA THR A 135 -0.12 3.40 31.41
C THR A 135 -1.39 2.64 31.77
N GLY A 136 -1.22 1.60 32.61
CA GLY A 136 -2.25 0.61 32.89
C GLY A 136 -3.59 1.16 33.38
N PRO A 137 -4.62 0.30 33.47
CA PRO A 137 -5.97 0.69 33.83
C PRO A 137 -5.96 1.40 35.19
N LYS A 138 -6.25 2.71 35.17
CA LYS A 138 -6.43 3.50 36.38
C LYS A 138 -7.65 2.95 37.10
N SER A 139 -7.41 2.43 38.31
CA SER A 139 -8.40 1.86 39.22
C SER A 139 -9.69 2.68 39.27
N ALA A 140 -10.80 1.94 39.37
CA ALA A 140 -12.17 2.43 39.50
C ALA A 140 -12.28 3.63 40.46
N ALA A 141 -12.59 4.79 39.89
CA ALA A 141 -13.23 5.87 40.61
C ALA A 141 -14.61 6.06 39.97
N ASP A 142 -15.62 5.62 40.70
CA ASP A 142 -17.01 6.04 40.53
C ASP A 142 -17.05 7.56 40.33
N SER A 143 -17.36 7.99 39.11
CA SER A 143 -17.74 9.37 38.85
C SER A 143 -18.77 9.37 37.74
N SER A 144 -20.04 9.32 38.16
CA SER A 144 -21.20 9.63 37.34
C SER A 144 -21.09 11.06 36.83
N SER A 145 -20.52 11.22 35.63
CA SER A 145 -20.63 12.45 34.86
C SER A 145 -21.43 12.14 33.59
N PRO A 146 -22.51 12.89 33.31
CA PRO A 146 -23.31 12.68 32.12
C PRO A 146 -22.46 12.90 30.87
N ALA A 147 -22.58 12.00 29.89
CA ALA A 147 -21.95 12.13 28.60
C ALA A 147 -22.29 13.49 27.97
N PRO A 148 -21.33 14.21 27.36
CA PRO A 148 -21.64 15.41 26.61
C PRO A 148 -22.54 15.01 25.45
N THR A 149 -23.75 15.56 25.46
CA THR A 149 -24.69 15.51 24.36
C THR A 149 -23.95 15.90 23.09
N ALA A 150 -24.08 15.11 22.01
CA ALA A 150 -23.50 15.46 20.73
C ALA A 150 -23.86 16.92 20.37
N PRO A 151 -22.90 17.74 19.91
CA PRO A 151 -23.16 19.14 19.58
C PRO A 151 -24.29 19.20 18.57
N THR A 152 -25.39 19.83 18.97
CA THR A 152 -26.56 19.97 18.11
C THR A 152 -26.24 21.11 17.15
N LEU A 153 -25.70 20.77 15.98
CA LEU A 153 -25.40 21.76 14.94
C LEU A 153 -26.63 22.61 14.65
N SER A 154 -26.43 23.92 14.58
CA SER A 154 -27.49 24.83 14.20
C SER A 154 -27.96 24.52 12.75
N GLN A 155 -29.25 24.69 12.44
CA GLN A 155 -29.74 24.57 11.06
C GLN A 155 -28.90 25.32 10.01
N PRO A 156 -28.42 26.55 10.25
CA PRO A 156 -27.54 27.22 9.30
C PRO A 156 -26.18 26.54 9.12
N ALA A 157 -25.59 25.94 10.16
CA ALA A 157 -24.35 25.17 10.04
C ALA A 157 -24.54 23.91 9.17
N ILE A 158 -25.67 23.21 9.34
CA ILE A 158 -26.02 22.04 8.51
C ILE A 158 -26.19 22.44 7.04
N GLN A 159 -26.81 23.59 6.75
CA GLN A 159 -26.94 24.09 5.37
C GLN A 159 -25.59 24.50 4.77
N ALA A 160 -24.71 25.14 5.55
CA ALA A 160 -23.38 25.50 5.10
C ALA A 160 -22.52 24.27 4.77
N LEU A 161 -22.57 23.21 5.60
CA LEU A 161 -21.87 21.95 5.33
C LEU A 161 -22.35 21.27 4.03
N ARG A 162 -23.65 21.35 3.71
CA ARG A 162 -24.19 20.82 2.44
C ARG A 162 -23.75 21.61 1.21
N GLN A 163 -23.56 22.92 1.34
CA GLN A 163 -23.09 23.77 0.23
C GLN A 163 -21.59 23.63 -0.03
N LEU A 164 -20.81 23.18 0.97
CA LEU A 164 -19.36 23.07 0.87
C LEU A 164 -18.87 21.78 0.20
N GLY A 165 -19.70 20.76 0.03
CA GLY A 165 -19.32 19.51 -0.65
C GLY A 165 -18.05 18.88 -0.08
N ASP A 166 -17.17 18.36 -0.94
CA ASP A 166 -15.91 17.66 -0.58
C ASP A 166 -14.75 18.61 -0.25
N ARG A 167 -15.02 19.72 0.45
CA ARG A 167 -14.00 20.67 0.93
C ARG A 167 -13.80 20.52 2.44
N PRO A 168 -13.06 19.48 2.90
CA PRO A 168 -12.90 19.19 4.33
C PRO A 168 -12.20 20.33 5.09
N ASP A 169 -11.38 21.12 4.39
CA ASP A 169 -10.71 22.32 4.91
C ASP A 169 -11.71 23.37 5.43
N LEU A 170 -12.84 23.55 4.73
CA LEU A 170 -13.84 24.57 5.06
C LEU A 170 -14.91 24.06 6.05
N GLN A 171 -15.15 22.75 6.09
CA GLN A 171 -16.09 22.16 7.05
C GLN A 171 -15.63 22.36 8.50
N VAL A 172 -14.31 22.28 8.74
CA VAL A 172 -13.71 22.54 10.07
C VAL A 172 -13.95 24.00 10.48
N ALA A 173 -13.78 24.97 9.58
CA ALA A 173 -14.02 26.38 9.90
C ALA A 173 -15.49 26.67 10.31
N VAL A 174 -16.46 26.00 9.67
CA VAL A 174 -17.89 26.12 10.00
C VAL A 174 -18.19 25.55 11.39
N LEU A 175 -17.61 24.39 11.74
CA LEU A 175 -17.76 23.78 13.06
C LEU A 175 -17.20 24.67 14.18
N HIS A 176 -16.03 25.26 13.97
CA HIS A 176 -15.42 26.19 14.93
C HIS A 176 -16.26 27.48 15.09
N ALA A 177 -16.82 28.00 14.00
CA ALA A 177 -17.67 29.20 14.05
C ALA A 177 -19.01 28.96 14.77
N ASP A 178 -19.61 27.78 14.62
CA ASP A 178 -20.86 27.41 15.31
C ASP A 178 -20.61 27.23 16.81
N THR A 179 -19.51 26.55 17.16
CA THR A 179 -19.10 26.33 18.57
C THR A 179 -18.80 27.65 19.28
N ALA A 180 -18.19 28.63 18.59
CA ALA A 180 -17.92 29.95 19.15
C ALA A 180 -19.18 30.79 19.44
N ARG A 181 -20.32 30.49 18.78
CA ARG A 181 -21.61 31.14 19.04
C ARG A 181 -22.36 30.55 20.22
N GLU A 182 -22.10 29.29 20.57
CA GLU A 182 -22.72 28.61 21.70
C GLU A 182 -22.10 28.94 23.06
N VAL A 183 -20.99 29.67 23.11
CA VAL A 183 -20.43 30.15 24.38
C VAL A 183 -21.15 31.44 24.78
N PRO A 184 -22.14 31.41 25.70
CA PRO A 184 -22.73 32.65 26.20
C PRO A 184 -21.62 33.44 26.90
N ALA A 185 -21.50 34.71 26.54
CA ALA A 185 -20.67 35.67 27.26
C ALA A 185 -21.14 35.71 28.73
N SER A 186 -20.45 34.93 29.56
CA SER A 186 -20.57 34.99 31.00
C SER A 186 -19.82 36.24 31.43
N ALA A 187 -20.55 37.13 32.12
CA ALA A 187 -20.19 38.51 32.46
C ALA A 187 -18.75 38.73 32.95
#